data_AF-A0A1Y1R731-F1
#
_entry.id   AF-A0A1Y1R731-F1
#
_cell.length_a   1.000
_cell.length_b   1.000
_cell.length_c   1.000
_cell.angle_alpha   90.00
_cell.angle_beta   90.00
_cell.angle_gamma   90.00
#
_symmetry.space_group_name_H-M   'P 1'
#
loop_
_entity.id
_entity.type
_entity.pdbx_description
1 polymer ?
#
loop_
_entity_poly.entity_id
_entity_poly.type
_entity_poly.pdbx_seq_one_letter_code
_entity_poly.pdbx_strand_id
1 'polypeptide(L)'
;MARTYGCHPSRGRCIIFAAYTATPLYLTGLLALFPSVSLSLFGILMGVSYTVYLLFIGIPHVMHIPFERGFLFASAVVCVGLVVLVSMKVISALFWEAGFGPVFVDG
;
A
#
# COMPACT_ATOMS: atom_id res chain seq x y z
N MET A 1 -4.10 -11.26 14.49
CA MET A 1 -5.12 -11.70 13.51
C MET A 1 -4.90 -13.13 12.97
N ALA A 2 -3.69 -13.58 12.62
CA ALA A 2 -3.49 -14.94 12.07
C ALA A 2 -4.01 -16.09 12.95
N ARG A 3 -3.89 -15.98 14.29
CA ARG A 3 -4.44 -16.97 15.24
C ARG A 3 -5.97 -17.08 15.20
N THR A 4 -6.68 -16.00 14.88
CA THR A 4 -8.14 -15.98 14.73
C THR A 4 -8.61 -16.82 13.53
N TYR A 5 -7.73 -17.01 12.54
CA TYR A 5 -7.97 -17.84 11.37
C TYR A 5 -7.34 -19.24 11.47
N GLY A 6 -6.83 -19.63 12.65
CA GLY A 6 -6.21 -20.95 12.87
C GLY A 6 -4.87 -21.15 12.17
N CYS A 7 -4.22 -20.07 11.73
CA CYS A 7 -2.99 -20.16 10.94
C CYS A 7 -1.76 -19.65 11.70
N HIS A 8 -0.64 -20.36 11.55
CA HIS A 8 0.68 -20.01 12.08
C HIS A 8 1.68 -19.79 10.94
N PRO A 9 1.52 -18.74 10.11
CA PRO A 9 2.49 -18.44 9.07
C PRO A 9 3.84 -18.06 9.72
N SER A 10 4.94 -18.54 9.16
CA SER A 10 6.26 -18.16 9.67
C SER A 10 6.49 -16.66 9.45
N ARG A 11 6.98 -15.95 10.48
CA ARG A 11 7.19 -14.49 10.40
C ARG A 11 8.05 -14.08 9.20
N GLY A 12 9.06 -14.89 8.86
CA GLY A 12 9.91 -14.66 7.68
C GLY A 12 9.12 -14.65 6.37
N ARG A 13 8.19 -15.61 6.17
CA ARG A 13 7.35 -15.64 4.96
C ARG A 13 6.41 -14.43 4.87
N CYS A 14 5.89 -13.95 6.00
CA CYS A 14 5.07 -12.74 6.02
C CYS A 14 5.87 -11.49 5.63
N ILE A 15 7.10 -11.33 6.12
CA ILE A 15 7.97 -10.20 5.76
C ILE A 15 8.32 -10.25 4.27
N ILE A 16 8.70 -11.43 3.77
CA ILE A 16 9.01 -11.64 2.35
C ILE A 16 7.78 -11.31 1.47
N PHE A 17 6.61 -11.79 1.87
CA PHE A 17 5.36 -11.48 1.18
C PHE A 17 5.06 -9.97 1.16
N ALA A 18 5.19 -9.30 2.30
CA ALA A 18 5.01 -7.85 2.40
C ALA A 18 5.97 -7.10 1.46
N ALA A 19 7.24 -7.51 1.42
CA ALA A 19 8.24 -6.94 0.52
C ALA A 19 7.85 -7.13 -0.96
N TYR A 20 7.39 -8.32 -1.36
CA TYR A 20 6.92 -8.57 -2.73
C TYR A 20 5.71 -7.71 -3.12
N THR A 21 4.75 -7.52 -2.20
CA THR A 21 3.61 -6.64 -2.45
C THR A 21 4.01 -5.16 -2.50
N ALA A 22 5.09 -4.76 -1.82
CA ALA A 22 5.57 -3.38 -1.81
C ALA A 22 6.40 -3.03 -3.07
N THR A 23 7.02 -3.99 -3.75
CA THR A 23 7.82 -3.77 -4.96
C THR A 23 7.12 -2.91 -6.03
N PRO A 24 5.90 -3.22 -6.50
CA PRO A 24 5.20 -2.38 -7.46
C PRO A 24 4.94 -0.95 -6.96
N LEU A 25 4.67 -0.76 -5.67
CA LEU A 25 4.50 0.58 -5.07
C LEU A 25 5.82 1.36 -5.05
N TYR A 26 6.95 0.72 -4.76
CA TYR A 26 8.26 1.36 -4.86
C TYR A 26 8.60 1.73 -6.30
N LEU A 27 8.24 0.87 -7.26
CA LEU A 27 8.49 1.10 -8.68
C LEU A 27 7.68 2.30 -9.20
N THR A 28 6.42 2.46 -8.77
CA THR A 28 5.65 3.67 -9.10
C THR A 28 6.19 4.92 -8.41
N GLY A 29 6.76 4.79 -7.21
CA GLY A 29 7.51 5.86 -6.57
C GLY A 29 8.72 6.32 -7.39
N LEU A 30 9.42 5.38 -8.05
CA LEU A 30 10.56 5.70 -8.92
C LEU A 30 10.14 6.52 -10.15
N LEU A 31 8.92 6.32 -10.67
CA LEU A 31 8.37 7.11 -11.78
C LEU A 31 8.20 8.59 -11.40
N ALA A 32 8.14 8.94 -10.12
CA ALA A 32 8.07 10.33 -9.67
C ALA A 32 9.36 11.13 -9.98
N LEU A 33 10.47 10.47 -10.34
CA LEU A 33 11.70 11.13 -10.80
C LEU A 33 11.53 11.83 -12.17
N PHE A 34 10.57 11.40 -12.99
CA PHE A 34 10.21 12.02 -14.26
C PHE A 34 8.80 12.61 -14.16
N PRO A 35 8.67 13.85 -13.63
CA PRO A 35 7.37 14.43 -13.29
C PRO A 35 6.60 14.84 -14.55
N SER A 36 5.90 13.88 -15.14
CA SER A 36 4.87 14.12 -16.16
C SER A 36 3.54 13.63 -15.61
N VAL A 37 2.57 14.55 -15.49
CA VAL A 37 1.28 14.31 -14.81
C VAL A 37 0.58 13.07 -15.35
N SER A 38 0.56 12.90 -16.68
CA SER A 38 -0.04 11.74 -17.34
C SER A 38 0.65 10.43 -16.98
N LEU A 39 1.99 10.39 -16.99
CA LEU A 39 2.75 9.18 -16.68
C LEU A 39 2.60 8.79 -15.21
N SER A 40 2.66 9.76 -14.29
CA SER A 40 2.50 9.51 -12.86
C SER A 40 1.09 9.00 -12.54
N LEU A 41 0.05 9.54 -13.19
CA LEU A 41 -1.32 9.09 -13.01
C LEU A 41 -1.49 7.61 -13.41
N PHE A 42 -1.10 7.26 -14.64
CA PHE A 42 -1.18 5.87 -15.12
C PHE A 42 -0.26 4.94 -14.34
N GLY A 43 0.95 5.39 -14.02
CA GLY A 43 1.92 4.63 -13.23
C GLY A 43 1.37 4.26 -11.86
N ILE A 44 0.92 5.25 -11.07
CA ILE A 44 0.36 5.02 -9.73
C ILE A 44 -0.86 4.11 -9.81
N LEU A 45 -1.77 4.33 -10.77
CA LEU A 45 -2.97 3.50 -10.94
C LEU A 45 -2.61 2.04 -11.24
N MET A 46 -1.67 1.81 -12.17
CA MET A 46 -1.19 0.46 -12.50
C MET A 46 -0.47 -0.19 -11.32
N GLY A 47 0.40 0.52 -10.59
CA GLY A 47 1.09 -0.07 -9.45
C GLY A 47 0.16 -0.40 -8.29
N VAL A 48 -0.79 0.46 -7.96
CA VAL A 48 -1.77 0.19 -6.90
C VAL A 48 -2.65 -1.01 -7.27
N SER A 49 -3.20 -1.03 -8.48
CA SER A 49 -4.03 -2.15 -8.95
C SER A 49 -3.26 -3.48 -8.94
N TYR A 50 -2.01 -3.49 -9.39
CA TYR A 50 -1.17 -4.69 -9.36
C TYR A 50 -0.81 -5.11 -7.93
N THR A 51 -0.55 -4.16 -7.03
CA THR A 51 -0.29 -4.44 -5.61
C THR A 51 -1.48 -5.11 -4.94
N VAL A 52 -2.68 -4.56 -5.17
CA VAL A 52 -3.93 -5.10 -4.64
C VAL A 52 -4.16 -6.50 -5.19
N TYR A 53 -3.94 -6.72 -6.49
CA TYR A 53 -4.02 -8.04 -7.12
C TYR A 53 -3.08 -9.07 -6.46
N LEU A 54 -1.80 -8.72 -6.25
CA LEU A 54 -0.84 -9.58 -5.56
C LEU A 54 -1.26 -9.87 -4.11
N LEU A 55 -1.86 -8.88 -3.43
CA LEU A 55 -2.32 -9.03 -2.06
C LEU A 55 -3.48 -10.03 -1.97
N PHE A 56 -4.46 -9.94 -2.87
CA PHE A 56 -5.62 -10.85 -2.91
C PHE A 56 -5.25 -12.30 -3.18
N ILE A 57 -4.25 -12.55 -4.03
CA ILE A 57 -3.81 -13.92 -4.36
C ILE A 57 -2.81 -14.45 -3.35
N GLY A 58 -1.90 -13.60 -2.85
CA GLY A 58 -0.82 -14.04 -1.98
C GLY A 58 -1.24 -14.29 -0.54
N ILE A 59 -2.23 -13.56 0.00
CA ILE A 59 -2.76 -13.78 1.35
C ILE A 59 -3.30 -15.21 1.55
N PRO A 60 -4.25 -15.72 0.73
CA PRO A 60 -4.76 -17.08 0.90
C PRO A 60 -3.67 -18.14 0.70
N HIS A 61 -2.70 -17.89 -0.19
CA HIS A 61 -1.59 -18.80 -0.46
C HIS A 61 -0.61 -18.91 0.74
N VAL A 62 -0.17 -17.78 1.29
CA VAL A 62 0.75 -17.76 2.44
C VAL A 62 0.08 -18.33 3.70
N MET A 63 -1.20 -18.03 3.89
CA MET A 63 -1.96 -18.45 5.08
C MET A 63 -2.63 -19.81 4.95
N HIS A 64 -2.59 -20.51 3.81
CA HIS A 64 -3.22 -21.83 3.63
C HIS A 64 -4.69 -21.87 4.13
N ILE A 65 -5.46 -20.82 3.86
CA ILE A 65 -6.87 -20.68 4.25
C ILE A 65 -7.80 -20.72 3.03
N PRO A 66 -9.08 -21.12 3.18
CA PRO A 66 -10.04 -21.08 2.09
C PRO A 66 -10.18 -19.65 1.54
N PHE A 67 -10.43 -19.56 0.22
CA PHE A 67 -10.42 -18.31 -0.53
C PHE A 67 -11.40 -17.27 0.01
N GLU A 68 -12.61 -17.66 0.45
CA GLU A 68 -13.56 -16.69 1.00
C GLU A 68 -13.03 -15.95 2.24
N ARG A 69 -12.27 -16.64 3.09
CA ARG A 69 -11.66 -16.03 4.29
C ARG A 69 -10.46 -15.18 3.94
N GLY A 70 -9.66 -15.63 2.97
CA GLY A 70 -8.52 -14.88 2.45
C GLY A 70 -8.94 -13.56 1.80
N PHE A 71 -10.05 -13.56 1.06
CA PHE A 71 -10.61 -12.37 0.42
C PHE A 71 -11.03 -11.31 1.46
N LEU A 72 -11.75 -11.72 2.51
CA LEU A 72 -12.18 -10.80 3.57
C LEU A 72 -10.98 -10.22 4.35
N PHE A 73 -9.93 -11.03 4.55
CA PHE A 73 -8.72 -10.55 5.20
C PHE A 73 -7.93 -9.57 4.31
N ALA A 74 -7.82 -9.88 3.02
CA ALA A 74 -7.17 -9.01 2.04
C ALA A 74 -7.86 -7.64 1.93
N SER A 75 -9.19 -7.61 1.85
CA SER A 75 -9.94 -6.33 1.80
C SER A 75 -9.77 -5.50 3.08
N ALA A 76 -9.75 -6.14 4.25
CA ALA A 76 -9.47 -5.46 5.52
C ALA A 76 -8.07 -4.82 5.52
N VAL A 77 -7.05 -5.52 5.00
CA VAL A 77 -5.69 -4.99 4.87
C VAL A 77 -5.65 -3.78 3.93
N VAL A 78 -6.37 -3.82 2.80
CA VAL A 78 -6.49 -2.68 1.88
C VAL A 78 -7.15 -1.48 2.56
N CYS A 79 -8.26 -1.69 3.30
CA CYS A 79 -8.91 -0.64 4.07
C CYS A 79 -7.97 0.00 5.10
N VAL A 80 -7.23 -0.80 5.86
CA VAL A 80 -6.25 -0.27 6.83
C VAL A 80 -5.15 0.51 6.10
N GLY A 81 -4.65 0.00 4.98
CA GLY A 81 -3.67 0.70 4.15
C GLY A 81 -4.15 2.07 3.68
N LEU A 82 -5.40 2.17 3.23
CA LEU A 82 -6.02 3.44 2.83
C LEU A 82 -6.15 4.42 4.01
N VAL A 83 -6.59 3.94 5.17
CA VAL A 83 -6.69 4.78 6.38
C VAL A 83 -5.32 5.34 6.76
N VAL A 84 -4.27 4.53 6.73
CA VAL A 84 -2.89 4.98 6.99
C VAL A 84 -2.43 6.02 5.98
N LEU A 85 -2.70 5.81 4.68
CA LEU A 85 -2.35 6.76 3.62
C LEU A 85 -3.05 8.12 3.80
N VAL A 86 -4.35 8.11 4.10
CA VAL A 86 -5.12 9.34 4.36
C VAL A 86 -4.60 10.02 5.61
N SER A 87 -4.34 9.27 6.67
CA SER A 87 -3.78 9.80 7.92
C SER A 87 -2.44 10.50 7.67
N MET A 88 -1.58 9.92 6.83
CA MET A 88 -0.31 10.53 6.44
C MET A 88 -0.52 11.85 5.68
N LYS A 89 -1.49 11.92 4.76
CA LYS A 89 -1.85 13.17 4.05
C LYS A 89 -2.34 14.25 5.01
N VAL A 90 -3.18 13.90 5.97
CA VAL A 90 -3.67 14.83 7.01
C VAL A 90 -2.52 15.35 7.85
N ILE A 91 -1.60 14.47 8.28
CA ILE A 91 -0.41 14.89 9.02
C ILE A 91 0.42 15.87 8.18
N SER A 92 0.65 15.61 6.90
CA SER A 92 1.34 16.57 6.02
C SER A 92 0.65 17.94 5.97
N ALA A 93 -0.69 17.96 5.91
CA ALA A 93 -1.44 19.22 5.93
C ALA A 93 -1.29 19.96 7.28
N LEU A 94 -1.38 19.25 8.40
CA LEU A 94 -1.15 19.84 9.73
C LEU A 94 0.27 20.39 9.88
N PHE A 95 1.26 19.74 9.27
CA PHE A 95 2.64 20.24 9.25
C PHE A 95 2.76 21.57 8.50
N TRP A 96 2.01 21.77 7.40
CA TRP A 96 1.98 23.06 6.71
C TRP A 96 1.36 24.16 7.58
N GLU A 97 0.26 23.86 8.28
CA GLU A 97 -0.38 24.81 9.22
C GLU A 97 0.55 25.17 10.40
N ALA A 98 1.41 24.25 10.83
CA ALA A 98 2.39 24.49 11.89
C ALA A 98 3.59 25.38 11.46
N GLY A 99 3.59 25.91 10.23
CA GLY A 99 4.61 26.84 9.73
C GLY A 99 5.70 26.21 8.86
N PHE A 100 5.61 24.91 8.55
CA PHE A 100 6.51 24.24 7.58
C PHE A 100 5.98 24.29 6.13
N GLY A 101 5.16 25.30 5.82
CA GLY A 101 4.56 25.51 4.50
C GLY A 101 5.58 25.80 3.40
N PRO A 102 5.30 25.44 2.13
CA PRO A 102 6.14 25.82 1.01
C PRO A 102 6.12 27.34 0.81
N VAL A 103 7.29 27.95 0.59
CA VAL A 103 7.40 29.35 0.18
C VAL A 103 7.08 29.40 -1.31
N PHE A 104 5.93 29.96 -1.66
CA PHE A 104 5.56 30.19 -3.05
C PHE A 104 6.44 31.34 -3.58
N VAL A 105 7.27 31.07 -4.58
CA VAL A 105 8.03 32.10 -5.29
C VAL A 105 7.14 32.58 -6.43
N ASP A 106 6.50 33.73 -6.24
CA ASP A 106 5.76 34.41 -7.29
C ASP A 106 6.78 34.98 -8.30
N GLY A 107 6.66 34.57 -9.55
CA GLY A 107 7.40 35.10 -10.70
C GLY A 107 6.44 35.72 -11.70
#